data_AF-A0A443RZG7-F1
#
_entry.id   AF-A0A443RZG7-F1
#
_cell.length_a   1.000
_cell.length_b   1.000
_cell.length_c   1.000
_cell.angle_alpha   90.00
_cell.angle_beta   90.00
_cell.angle_gamma   90.00
#
_symmetry.space_group_name_H-M   'P 1'
#
loop_
_entity.id
_entity.type
_entity.pdbx_description
1 polymer ?
#
loop_
_entity_poly.entity_id
_entity_poly.type
_entity_poly.pdbx_seq_one_letter_code
_entity_poly.pdbx_strand_id
1 'polypeptide(L)'
;MYHNLTNKTKIIKCLKSRGYKKGVTLFGAPRDWRKGPNEMKQYFKDLKKLIEKQYRNTKNKVVLVGHSMGGIMSYIFLLKQTYKWKQKYIRAMIPLASRFGGGFSNWYGYLFDDDPPASEFKIERLAERTFPAYVFLMPKDITWNTTVMIETPSKNYTVADMCEFFEKINFPIGCNMYRDVQVEAMKTMPHPQTSIYCMGGLGIPTPLKLIYSDDDFESDPIKINGDGDGTINRESLEACL
;
A
#
# COMPACT_ATOMS: atom_id res chain seq x y z
N MET A 1 11.14 0.53 8.93
CA MET A 1 10.96 1.98 9.19
C MET A 1 12.18 2.88 8.92
N TYR A 2 13.41 2.37 8.86
CA TYR A 2 14.64 3.20 8.71
C TYR A 2 15.14 3.45 7.27
N HIS A 3 14.74 2.66 6.28
CA HIS A 3 15.26 2.79 4.90
C HIS A 3 14.73 3.98 4.07
N ASN A 4 13.79 4.79 4.59
CA ASN A 4 12.99 5.70 3.76
C ASN A 4 13.33 7.21 3.83
N LEU A 5 14.26 7.63 4.69
CA LEU A 5 14.65 9.06 4.77
C LEU A 5 15.66 9.45 3.69
N THR A 6 16.55 8.53 3.28
CA THR A 6 17.59 8.74 2.25
C THR A 6 17.02 8.76 0.81
N ASN A 7 15.99 7.96 0.53
CA ASN A 7 15.36 7.93 -0.80
C ASN A 7 14.48 9.16 -1.07
N LYS A 8 13.72 9.63 -0.08
CA LYS A 8 12.96 10.90 -0.20
C LYS A 8 13.88 12.09 -0.45
N THR A 9 15.10 12.08 0.08
CA THR A 9 16.07 13.14 -0.17
C THR A 9 16.56 13.17 -1.63
N LYS A 10 16.69 12.02 -2.30
CA LYS A 10 17.14 11.96 -3.72
C LYS A 10 16.10 12.57 -4.67
N ILE A 11 14.84 12.17 -4.58
CA ILE A 11 13.78 12.72 -5.45
C ILE A 11 13.57 14.22 -5.22
N ILE A 12 13.61 14.67 -3.96
CA ILE A 12 13.49 16.10 -3.63
C ILE A 12 14.69 16.88 -4.18
N LYS A 13 15.92 16.37 -4.06
CA LYS A 13 17.13 16.99 -4.65
C LYS A 13 17.01 17.11 -6.18
N CYS A 14 16.59 16.03 -6.84
CA CYS A 14 16.37 15.96 -8.28
C CYS A 14 15.32 16.96 -8.79
N LEU A 15 14.21 17.13 -8.05
CA LEU A 15 13.19 18.13 -8.38
C LEU A 15 13.70 19.56 -8.14
N LYS A 16 14.41 19.78 -7.04
CA LYS A 16 15.02 21.09 -6.75
C LYS A 16 16.02 21.52 -7.81
N SER A 17 16.86 20.60 -8.29
CA SER A 17 17.81 20.88 -9.39
C SER A 17 17.11 21.21 -10.72
N ARG A 18 15.80 20.88 -10.84
CA ARG A 18 14.93 21.23 -11.97
C ARG A 18 14.04 22.45 -11.69
N GLY A 19 14.35 23.23 -10.65
CA GLY A 19 13.67 24.49 -10.34
C GLY A 19 12.48 24.39 -9.38
N TYR A 20 12.17 23.20 -8.83
CA TYR A 20 11.14 23.08 -7.79
C TYR A 20 11.61 23.70 -6.47
N LYS A 21 10.73 24.45 -5.80
CA LYS A 21 11.02 25.15 -4.56
C LYS A 21 10.15 24.59 -3.44
N LYS A 22 10.79 24.08 -2.37
CA LYS A 22 10.10 23.56 -1.18
C LYS A 22 9.21 24.66 -0.60
N GLY A 23 7.95 24.34 -0.31
CA GLY A 23 6.99 25.28 0.24
C GLY A 23 6.43 26.30 -0.76
N VAL A 24 6.80 26.22 -2.04
CA VAL A 24 6.30 27.10 -3.10
C VAL A 24 5.71 26.32 -4.27
N THR A 25 6.48 25.38 -4.84
CA THR A 25 6.04 24.49 -5.93
C THR A 25 6.19 23.01 -5.59
N LEU A 26 6.78 22.70 -4.43
CA LEU A 26 6.96 21.35 -3.90
C LEU A 26 6.52 21.27 -2.44
N PHE A 27 5.51 20.44 -2.18
CA PHE A 27 4.89 20.29 -0.86
C PHE A 27 4.82 18.82 -0.47
N GLY A 28 4.99 18.55 0.83
CA GLY A 28 4.64 17.27 1.42
C GLY A 28 3.20 17.31 1.94
N ALA A 29 2.51 16.19 1.83
CA ALA A 29 1.24 15.94 2.50
C ALA A 29 1.41 14.76 3.46
N PRO A 30 2.06 14.96 4.63
CA PRO A 30 2.25 13.89 5.59
C PRO A 30 0.90 13.46 6.20
N ARG A 31 0.83 12.21 6.62
CA ARG A 31 -0.29 11.62 7.35
C ARG A 31 0.22 10.71 8.46
N ASP A 32 -0.64 10.36 9.40
CA ASP A 32 -0.39 9.20 10.24
C ASP A 32 -0.42 7.94 9.37
N TRP A 33 0.74 7.33 9.20
CA TRP A 33 0.92 6.20 8.30
C TRP A 33 0.46 4.87 8.91
N ARG A 34 0.21 4.83 10.22
CA ARG A 34 -0.33 3.66 10.94
C ARG A 34 -1.81 3.42 10.65
N LYS A 35 -2.53 4.47 10.27
CA LYS A 35 -3.99 4.48 10.09
C LYS A 35 -4.43 4.11 8.68
N GLY A 36 -5.55 3.40 8.59
CA GLY A 36 -6.20 2.98 7.34
C GLY A 36 -7.03 4.12 6.68
N PRO A 37 -7.54 3.91 5.45
CA PRO A 37 -8.32 4.94 4.75
C PRO A 37 -9.60 5.38 5.46
N ASN A 38 -10.20 4.49 6.24
CA ASN A 38 -11.38 4.73 7.08
C ASN A 38 -11.17 5.88 8.09
N GLU A 39 -9.93 6.10 8.53
CA GLU A 39 -9.58 7.14 9.50
C GLU A 39 -8.98 8.41 8.86
N MET A 40 -8.93 8.51 7.53
CA MET A 40 -8.23 9.58 6.80
C MET A 40 -9.12 10.78 6.41
N LYS A 41 -10.32 10.91 6.97
CA LYS A 41 -11.28 11.96 6.59
C LYS A 41 -10.68 13.37 6.65
N GLN A 42 -9.98 13.69 7.74
CA GLN A 42 -9.38 15.02 7.90
C GLN A 42 -8.19 15.22 6.95
N TYR A 43 -7.31 14.22 6.83
CA TYR A 43 -6.21 14.24 5.87
C TYR A 43 -6.68 14.52 4.44
N PHE A 44 -7.75 13.86 3.97
CA PHE A 44 -8.29 14.10 2.62
C PHE A 44 -8.86 15.51 2.45
N LYS A 45 -9.48 16.08 3.48
CA LYS A 45 -9.93 17.49 3.46
C LYS A 45 -8.74 18.45 3.34
N ASP A 46 -7.68 18.20 4.10
CA ASP A 46 -6.51 19.07 4.12
C ASP A 46 -5.68 18.94 2.85
N LEU A 47 -5.56 17.73 2.28
CA LEU A 47 -4.98 17.50 0.96
C LEU A 47 -5.74 18.28 -0.12
N LYS A 48 -7.07 18.23 -0.11
CA LYS A 48 -7.90 19.00 -1.04
C LYS A 48 -7.64 20.51 -0.93
N LYS A 49 -7.64 21.04 0.30
CA LYS A 49 -7.36 22.46 0.57
C LYS A 49 -5.97 22.86 0.10
N LEU A 50 -4.97 22.01 0.33
CA LEU A 50 -3.59 22.23 -0.12
C LEU A 50 -3.55 22.35 -1.65
N ILE A 51 -4.14 21.40 -2.37
CA ILE A 51 -4.19 21.39 -3.84
C ILE A 51 -4.86 22.66 -4.38
N GLU A 52 -6.03 23.01 -3.85
CA GLU A 52 -6.76 24.21 -4.28
C GLU A 52 -5.98 25.50 -3.98
N LYS A 53 -5.30 25.57 -2.83
CA LYS A 53 -4.42 26.69 -2.48
C LYS A 53 -3.27 26.82 -3.48
N GLN A 54 -2.60 25.71 -3.81
CA GLN A 54 -1.48 25.76 -4.76
C GLN A 54 -1.92 26.11 -6.17
N TYR A 55 -3.08 25.62 -6.61
CA TYR A 55 -3.67 26.04 -7.88
C TYR A 55 -3.99 27.54 -7.89
N ARG A 56 -4.56 28.11 -6.81
CA ARG A 56 -4.81 29.56 -6.75
C ARG A 56 -3.51 30.38 -6.86
N ASN A 57 -2.46 29.93 -6.18
CA ASN A 57 -1.18 30.64 -6.11
C ASN A 57 -0.37 30.56 -7.41
N THR A 58 -0.44 29.45 -8.13
CA THR A 58 0.42 29.18 -9.29
C THR A 58 -0.33 29.14 -10.62
N LYS A 59 -1.66 29.04 -10.58
CA LYS A 59 -2.55 28.73 -11.72
C LYS A 59 -2.23 27.42 -12.43
N ASN A 60 -1.36 26.59 -11.86
CA ASN A 60 -0.94 25.32 -12.41
C ASN A 60 -1.67 24.16 -11.72
N LYS A 61 -2.06 23.16 -12.52
CA LYS A 61 -2.59 21.89 -12.00
C LYS A 61 -1.51 21.12 -11.25
N VAL A 62 -1.89 20.38 -10.22
CA VAL A 62 -0.99 19.62 -9.34
C VAL A 62 -0.71 18.23 -9.91
N VAL A 63 0.54 17.78 -9.83
CA VAL A 63 0.93 16.38 -10.01
C VAL A 63 1.02 15.74 -8.63
N LEU A 64 0.26 14.67 -8.40
CA LEU A 64 0.31 13.90 -7.15
C LEU A 64 1.33 12.77 -7.29
N VAL A 65 2.33 12.75 -6.42
CA VAL A 65 3.33 11.67 -6.37
C VAL A 65 3.18 10.95 -5.04
N GLY A 66 2.86 9.66 -5.08
CA GLY A 66 2.67 8.84 -3.89
C GLY A 66 3.54 7.60 -3.96
N HIS A 67 4.31 7.33 -2.90
CA HIS A 67 5.13 6.12 -2.80
C HIS A 67 4.43 5.06 -1.96
N SER A 68 4.46 3.80 -2.40
CA SER A 68 3.85 2.67 -1.70
C SER A 68 2.39 2.96 -1.34
N MET A 69 1.99 2.78 -0.08
CA MET A 69 0.64 3.11 0.38
C MET A 69 0.22 4.57 0.12
N GLY A 70 1.18 5.50 -0.02
CA GLY A 70 0.89 6.89 -0.39
C GLY A 70 0.28 7.04 -1.78
N GLY A 71 0.62 6.15 -2.72
CA GLY A 71 0.00 6.11 -4.05
C GLY A 71 -1.47 5.70 -3.94
N ILE A 72 -1.76 4.60 -3.24
CA ILE A 72 -3.12 4.10 -3.04
C ILE A 72 -3.99 5.14 -2.31
N MET A 73 -3.45 5.81 -1.30
CA MET A 73 -4.16 6.90 -0.61
C MET A 73 -4.48 8.09 -1.53
N SER A 74 -3.58 8.41 -2.46
CA SER A 74 -3.80 9.45 -3.48
C SER A 74 -4.88 9.02 -4.47
N TYR A 75 -4.87 7.74 -4.87
CA TYR A 75 -5.90 7.16 -5.73
C TYR A 75 -7.29 7.21 -5.06
N ILE A 76 -7.42 6.72 -3.83
CA ILE A 76 -8.66 6.78 -3.04
C ILE A 76 -9.14 8.23 -2.90
N PHE A 77 -8.23 9.18 -2.66
CA PHE A 77 -8.56 10.60 -2.61
C PHE A 77 -9.20 11.09 -3.91
N LEU A 78 -8.62 10.74 -5.07
CA LEU A 78 -9.12 11.12 -6.39
C LEU A 78 -10.48 10.49 -6.71
N LEU A 79 -10.71 9.23 -6.31
CA LEU A 79 -12.02 8.59 -6.47
C LEU A 79 -13.13 9.31 -5.71
N LYS A 80 -12.79 9.98 -4.61
CA LYS A 80 -13.73 10.80 -3.82
C LYS A 80 -13.97 12.21 -4.38
N GLN A 81 -13.29 12.61 -5.47
CA GLN A 81 -13.48 13.92 -6.10
C GLN A 81 -14.30 13.83 -7.39
N THR A 82 -15.08 14.89 -7.66
CA THR A 82 -15.84 14.99 -8.90
C THR A 82 -14.92 15.12 -10.12
N TYR A 83 -15.40 14.66 -11.28
CA TYR A 83 -14.69 14.80 -12.55
C TYR A 83 -14.26 16.25 -12.80
N LYS A 84 -15.19 17.22 -12.67
CA LYS A 84 -14.92 18.66 -12.85
C LYS A 84 -13.82 19.17 -11.92
N TRP A 85 -13.78 18.69 -10.67
CA TRP A 85 -12.72 19.07 -9.73
C TRP A 85 -11.36 18.52 -10.20
N LYS A 86 -11.28 17.24 -10.56
CA LYS A 86 -10.04 16.63 -11.06
C LYS A 86 -9.53 17.33 -12.31
N GLN A 87 -10.42 17.61 -13.27
CA GLN A 87 -10.05 18.33 -14.49
C GLN A 87 -9.55 19.74 -14.24
N LYS A 88 -10.06 20.42 -13.20
CA LYS A 88 -9.59 21.76 -12.84
C LYS A 88 -8.23 21.75 -12.13
N TYR A 89 -8.01 20.81 -11.21
CA TYR A 89 -6.91 20.91 -10.24
C TYR A 89 -5.77 19.89 -10.42
N ILE A 90 -6.01 18.77 -11.10
CA ILE A 90 -5.06 17.66 -11.17
C ILE A 90 -4.51 17.52 -12.59
N ARG A 91 -3.19 17.52 -12.71
CA ARG A 91 -2.48 17.28 -13.97
C ARG A 91 -2.31 15.79 -14.20
N ALA A 92 -1.81 15.09 -13.19
CA ALA A 92 -1.54 13.66 -13.23
C ALA A 92 -1.36 13.09 -11.81
N MET A 93 -1.40 11.76 -11.72
CA MET A 93 -0.97 10.99 -10.56
C MET A 93 0.19 10.05 -10.95
N ILE A 94 1.19 9.94 -10.08
CA ILE A 94 2.34 9.05 -10.24
C ILE A 94 2.45 8.18 -8.97
N PRO A 95 1.81 7.01 -8.93
CA PRO A 95 2.07 6.02 -7.91
C PRO A 95 3.43 5.34 -8.17
N LEU A 96 4.33 5.42 -7.19
CA LEU A 96 5.65 4.79 -7.20
C LEU A 96 5.62 3.57 -6.28
N ALA A 97 5.96 2.39 -6.79
CA ALA A 97 5.98 1.12 -6.08
C ALA A 97 4.72 0.92 -5.21
N SER A 98 3.54 1.19 -5.77
CA SER A 98 2.28 1.20 -5.03
C SER A 98 1.56 -0.13 -5.18
N ARG A 99 1.27 -0.77 -4.06
CA ARG A 99 0.62 -2.10 -4.02
C ARG A 99 -0.89 -2.04 -4.15
N PHE A 100 -1.39 -1.73 -5.35
CA PHE A 100 -2.84 -1.59 -5.59
C PHE A 100 -3.62 -2.86 -5.24
N GLY A 101 -3.05 -4.03 -5.54
CA GLY A 101 -3.63 -5.33 -5.20
C GLY A 101 -3.40 -5.81 -3.76
N GLY A 102 -2.83 -4.99 -2.87
CA GLY A 102 -2.29 -5.48 -1.59
C GLY A 102 -1.07 -6.37 -1.83
N GLY A 103 -0.71 -7.28 -0.93
CA GLY A 103 0.34 -8.25 -1.28
C GLY A 103 0.72 -9.22 -0.20
N PHE A 104 1.37 -10.30 -0.62
CA PHE A 104 1.75 -11.40 0.25
C PHE A 104 2.69 -10.96 1.39
N SER A 105 3.57 -9.97 1.16
CA SER A 105 4.50 -9.52 2.20
C SER A 105 3.82 -9.06 3.50
N ASN A 106 2.60 -8.50 3.41
CA ASN A 106 1.85 -8.09 4.59
C ASN A 106 1.25 -9.30 5.32
N TRP A 107 0.83 -10.33 4.57
CA TRP A 107 0.40 -11.60 5.18
C TRP A 107 1.58 -12.31 5.84
N TYR A 108 2.69 -12.40 5.12
CA TYR A 108 3.96 -12.94 5.60
C TYR A 108 4.43 -12.29 6.92
N GLY A 109 4.34 -10.96 7.05
CA GLY A 109 4.74 -10.29 8.29
C GLY A 109 3.84 -10.58 9.51
N TYR A 110 2.65 -11.17 9.33
CA TYR A 110 1.89 -11.70 10.47
C TYR A 110 2.47 -12.99 11.03
N LEU A 111 3.36 -13.67 10.28
CA LEU A 111 3.97 -14.94 10.67
C LEU A 111 5.46 -14.77 11.02
N PHE A 112 6.17 -13.90 10.32
CA PHE A 112 7.63 -13.76 10.44
C PHE A 112 8.06 -12.37 10.91
N ASP A 113 9.19 -12.33 11.61
CA ASP A 113 9.84 -11.11 12.11
C ASP A 113 11.24 -10.94 11.50
N ASP A 114 11.47 -11.41 10.28
CA ASP A 114 12.79 -11.47 9.65
C ASP A 114 13.16 -10.25 8.78
N ASP A 115 12.26 -9.27 8.63
CA ASP A 115 12.56 -8.00 7.95
C ASP A 115 12.90 -6.87 8.92
N PRO A 116 13.93 -6.04 8.65
CA PRO A 116 14.24 -4.89 9.49
C PRO A 116 13.11 -3.83 9.49
N PRO A 117 12.73 -3.29 10.67
CA PRO A 117 13.41 -3.41 11.95
C PRO A 117 12.89 -4.54 12.84
N ALA A 118 11.88 -5.31 12.41
CA ALA A 118 11.29 -6.37 13.24
C ALA A 118 12.31 -7.45 13.63
N SER A 119 13.27 -7.74 12.74
CA SER A 119 14.38 -8.68 13.01
C SER A 119 15.34 -8.21 14.09
N GLU A 120 15.46 -6.91 14.30
CA GLU A 120 16.28 -6.31 15.36
C GLU A 120 15.46 -6.05 16.63
N PHE A 121 14.18 -5.69 16.47
CA PHE A 121 13.28 -5.28 17.54
C PHE A 121 11.93 -5.98 17.40
N LYS A 122 11.77 -7.16 18.02
CA LYS A 122 10.53 -7.96 17.96
C LYS A 122 9.27 -7.17 18.35
N ILE A 123 9.40 -6.16 19.22
CA ILE A 123 8.30 -5.26 19.61
C ILE A 123 7.73 -4.47 18.42
N GLU A 124 8.54 -4.19 17.40
CA GLU A 124 8.09 -3.50 16.19
C GLU A 124 7.01 -4.30 15.49
N ARG A 125 7.14 -5.65 15.41
CA ARG A 125 6.07 -6.42 14.79
C ARG A 125 4.79 -6.38 15.62
N LEU A 126 4.91 -6.55 16.93
CA LEU A 126 3.75 -6.47 17.82
C LEU A 126 3.02 -5.14 17.63
N ALA A 127 3.76 -4.03 17.46
CA ALA A 127 3.19 -2.74 17.12
C ALA A 127 2.58 -2.70 15.71
N GLU A 128 3.28 -3.17 14.68
CA GLU A 128 2.82 -3.15 13.29
C GLU A 128 1.52 -3.91 13.09
N ARG A 129 1.34 -5.05 13.78
CA ARG A 129 0.09 -5.82 13.75
C ARG A 129 -1.12 -5.04 14.25
N THR A 130 -0.91 -4.01 15.09
CA THR A 130 -1.96 -3.10 15.56
C THR A 130 -2.34 -2.01 14.57
N PHE A 131 -1.57 -1.80 13.50
CA PHE A 131 -1.79 -0.70 12.56
C PHE A 131 -2.86 -1.08 11.52
N PRO A 132 -4.01 -0.36 11.46
CA PRO A 132 -5.01 -0.61 10.42
C PRO A 132 -4.45 -0.43 9.00
N ALA A 133 -3.42 0.40 8.83
CA ALA A 133 -2.71 0.54 7.57
C ALA A 133 -2.03 -0.76 7.09
N TYR A 134 -1.54 -1.58 8.02
CA TYR A 134 -0.85 -2.82 7.70
C TYR A 134 -1.86 -3.85 7.16
N VAL A 135 -2.99 -4.02 7.86
CA VAL A 135 -4.09 -4.87 7.42
C VAL A 135 -4.71 -4.37 6.10
N PHE A 136 -4.78 -3.06 5.90
CA PHE A 136 -5.29 -2.48 4.64
C PHE A 136 -4.51 -2.97 3.42
N LEU A 137 -3.21 -3.26 3.58
CA LEU A 137 -2.30 -3.69 2.52
C LEU A 137 -2.26 -5.22 2.34
N MET A 138 -3.06 -5.97 3.09
CA MET A 138 -3.27 -7.40 2.84
C MET A 138 -3.78 -7.64 1.41
N PRO A 139 -3.51 -8.81 0.83
CA PRO A 139 -3.98 -9.19 -0.51
C PRO A 139 -5.46 -8.87 -0.73
N LYS A 140 -5.79 -8.40 -1.95
CA LYS A 140 -7.16 -8.07 -2.35
C LYS A 140 -7.70 -9.08 -3.35
N ASP A 141 -8.99 -9.41 -3.21
CA ASP A 141 -9.68 -10.37 -4.08
C ASP A 141 -9.58 -10.00 -5.57
N ILE A 142 -9.71 -8.71 -5.90
CA ILE A 142 -9.63 -8.23 -7.30
C ILE A 142 -8.32 -8.60 -8.00
N THR A 143 -7.24 -8.83 -7.25
CA THR A 143 -5.92 -9.19 -7.80
C THR A 143 -5.60 -10.66 -7.58
N TRP A 144 -6.08 -11.26 -6.48
CA TRP A 144 -5.55 -12.53 -5.97
C TRP A 144 -6.63 -13.60 -5.73
N ASN A 145 -7.85 -13.45 -6.29
CA ASN A 145 -8.99 -14.34 -6.04
C ASN A 145 -8.73 -15.85 -6.29
N THR A 146 -7.77 -16.20 -7.14
CA THR A 146 -7.41 -17.60 -7.45
C THR A 146 -6.07 -18.03 -6.85
N THR A 147 -5.40 -17.16 -6.09
CA THR A 147 -4.04 -17.41 -5.61
C THR A 147 -4.04 -18.06 -4.22
N VAL A 148 -3.46 -19.25 -4.14
CA VAL A 148 -3.13 -19.90 -2.86
C VAL A 148 -1.82 -19.30 -2.36
N MET A 149 -1.85 -18.69 -1.17
CA MET A 149 -0.70 -17.99 -0.59
C MET A 149 -0.09 -18.73 0.61
N ILE A 150 -0.87 -19.56 1.30
CA ILE A 150 -0.35 -20.47 2.32
C ILE A 150 -0.95 -21.85 2.05
N GLU A 151 -0.12 -22.87 1.98
CA GLU A 151 -0.51 -24.27 1.82
C GLU A 151 -0.09 -25.05 3.07
N THR A 152 -1.00 -25.87 3.57
CA THR A 152 -0.77 -26.84 4.64
C THR A 152 -1.25 -28.22 4.18
N PRO A 153 -0.93 -29.31 4.90
CA PRO A 153 -1.40 -30.65 4.54
C PRO A 153 -2.92 -30.76 4.39
N SER A 154 -3.68 -30.05 5.23
CA SER A 154 -5.14 -30.11 5.21
C SER A 154 -5.83 -28.99 4.44
N LYS A 155 -5.15 -27.86 4.17
CA LYS A 155 -5.81 -26.67 3.64
C LYS A 155 -4.93 -25.77 2.76
N ASN A 156 -5.57 -25.20 1.74
CA ASN A 156 -5.06 -24.07 0.96
C ASN A 156 -5.72 -22.77 1.42
N TYR A 157 -4.93 -21.81 1.89
CA TYR A 157 -5.38 -20.49 2.29
C TYR A 157 -5.25 -19.50 1.13
N THR A 158 -6.37 -18.84 0.85
CA THR A 158 -6.53 -17.79 -0.17
C THR A 158 -6.97 -16.48 0.49
N VAL A 159 -7.17 -15.41 -0.29
CA VAL A 159 -7.70 -14.15 0.25
C VAL A 159 -9.09 -14.30 0.90
N ALA A 160 -9.86 -15.31 0.51
CA ALA A 160 -11.15 -15.63 1.12
C ALA A 160 -11.00 -16.10 2.59
N ASP A 161 -9.85 -16.65 2.96
CA ASP A 161 -9.58 -17.26 4.26
C ASP A 161 -8.96 -16.30 5.28
N MET A 162 -8.91 -14.99 4.99
CA MET A 162 -8.25 -13.98 5.82
C MET A 162 -8.69 -14.00 7.29
N CYS A 163 -9.99 -14.13 7.55
CA CYS A 163 -10.50 -14.14 8.92
C CYS A 163 -10.14 -15.43 9.66
N GLU A 164 -10.21 -16.58 8.99
CA GLU A 164 -9.78 -17.85 9.57
C GLU A 164 -8.28 -17.86 9.87
N PHE A 165 -7.47 -17.28 8.98
CA PHE A 165 -6.05 -17.07 9.24
C PHE A 165 -5.81 -16.28 10.53
N PHE A 166 -6.53 -15.17 10.74
CA PHE A 166 -6.39 -14.37 11.96
C PHE A 166 -6.80 -15.13 13.22
N GLU A 167 -7.81 -16.00 13.15
CA GLU A 167 -8.18 -16.88 14.25
C GLU A 167 -7.07 -17.91 14.53
N LYS A 168 -6.52 -18.52 13.47
CA LYS A 168 -5.45 -19.53 13.57
C LYS A 168 -4.20 -19.00 14.25
N ILE A 169 -3.81 -17.76 13.99
CA ILE A 169 -2.65 -17.11 14.64
C ILE A 169 -2.98 -16.44 15.98
N ASN A 170 -4.13 -16.76 16.60
CA ASN A 170 -4.60 -16.18 17.86
C ASN A 170 -4.67 -14.64 17.85
N PHE A 171 -5.04 -14.04 16.71
CA PHE A 171 -5.18 -12.59 16.52
C PHE A 171 -6.55 -12.20 15.96
N PRO A 172 -7.67 -12.53 16.66
CA PRO A 172 -9.03 -12.38 16.11
C PRO A 172 -9.41 -10.93 15.81
N ILE A 173 -8.81 -9.94 16.48
CA ILE A 173 -9.02 -8.51 16.17
C ILE A 173 -8.60 -8.16 14.73
N GLY A 174 -7.67 -8.92 14.15
CA GLY A 174 -7.22 -8.74 12.77
C GLY A 174 -8.35 -8.87 11.75
N CYS A 175 -9.30 -9.78 11.97
CA CYS A 175 -10.46 -9.93 11.07
C CYS A 175 -11.37 -8.69 11.11
N ASN A 176 -11.59 -8.10 12.29
CA ASN A 176 -12.36 -6.85 12.43
C ASN A 176 -11.64 -5.69 11.74
N MET A 177 -10.34 -5.53 12.01
CA MET A 177 -9.51 -4.54 11.33
C MET A 177 -9.56 -4.71 9.80
N TYR A 178 -9.50 -5.96 9.31
CA TYR A 178 -9.55 -6.27 7.88
C TYR A 178 -10.86 -5.84 7.26
N ARG A 179 -12.00 -6.07 7.93
CA ARG A 179 -13.31 -5.62 7.46
C ARG A 179 -13.44 -4.09 7.48
N ASP A 180 -12.97 -3.44 8.55
CA ASP A 180 -13.13 -2.00 8.76
C ASP A 180 -12.33 -1.12 7.79
N VAL A 181 -11.20 -1.61 7.29
CA VAL A 181 -10.32 -0.86 6.40
C VAL A 181 -10.67 -1.01 4.91
N GLN A 182 -11.66 -1.85 4.57
CA GLN A 182 -12.05 -2.02 3.17
C GLN A 182 -12.63 -0.72 2.60
N VAL A 183 -12.31 -0.47 1.35
CA VAL A 183 -12.80 0.70 0.61
C VAL A 183 -13.58 0.20 -0.59
N GLU A 184 -14.88 0.47 -0.64
CA GLU A 184 -15.78 -0.08 -1.66
C GLU A 184 -15.26 0.12 -3.08
N ALA A 185 -14.78 1.33 -3.40
CA ALA A 185 -14.27 1.65 -4.72
C ALA A 185 -12.96 0.89 -5.09
N MET A 186 -12.23 0.34 -4.11
CA MET A 186 -11.07 -0.51 -4.37
C MET A 186 -11.47 -1.94 -4.79
N LYS A 187 -12.73 -2.35 -4.64
CA LYS A 187 -13.20 -3.66 -5.10
C LYS A 187 -13.26 -3.78 -6.62
N THR A 188 -13.43 -2.65 -7.32
CA THR A 188 -13.51 -2.59 -8.79
C THR A 188 -12.39 -1.75 -9.42
N MET A 189 -11.60 -1.05 -8.60
CA MET A 189 -10.48 -0.18 -8.99
C MET A 189 -10.73 0.63 -10.27
N PRO A 190 -11.78 1.47 -10.33
CA PRO A 190 -12.10 2.23 -11.54
C PRO A 190 -11.01 3.25 -11.89
N HIS A 191 -10.80 3.52 -13.18
CA HIS A 191 -9.83 4.52 -13.61
C HIS A 191 -10.11 5.90 -12.95
N PRO A 192 -9.09 6.62 -12.42
CA PRO A 192 -9.31 7.83 -11.62
C PRO A 192 -9.73 9.05 -12.46
N GLN A 193 -9.92 8.90 -13.78
CA GLN A 193 -10.30 9.96 -14.72
C GLN A 193 -9.34 11.17 -14.70
N THR A 194 -8.05 10.87 -14.53
CA THR A 194 -6.92 11.78 -14.71
C THR A 194 -5.76 10.95 -15.27
N SER A 195 -4.75 11.59 -15.84
CA SER A 195 -3.56 10.87 -16.29
C SER A 195 -2.89 10.17 -15.11
N ILE A 196 -2.62 8.88 -15.24
CA ILE A 196 -1.93 8.07 -14.25
C ILE A 196 -0.68 7.44 -14.88
N TYR A 197 0.43 7.46 -14.15
CA TYR A 197 1.70 6.89 -14.58
C TYR A 197 2.21 5.92 -13.51
N CYS A 198 1.86 4.65 -13.66
CA CYS A 198 2.28 3.60 -12.74
C CYS A 198 3.75 3.24 -12.92
N MET A 199 4.49 3.20 -11.81
CA MET A 199 5.91 2.82 -11.81
C MET A 199 6.15 1.82 -10.69
N GLY A 200 6.69 0.65 -11.02
CA GLY A 200 7.06 -0.42 -10.08
C GLY A 200 8.34 -1.10 -10.54
N GLY A 201 9.09 -1.67 -9.60
CA GLY A 201 10.24 -2.51 -9.92
C GLY A 201 9.80 -3.94 -10.23
N LEU A 202 10.46 -4.59 -11.18
CA LEU A 202 10.25 -5.99 -11.54
C LEU A 202 11.61 -6.68 -11.67
N GLY A 203 11.62 -8.00 -11.76
CA GLY A 203 12.81 -8.84 -11.92
C GLY A 203 13.50 -9.22 -10.61
N ILE A 204 12.95 -8.85 -9.46
CA ILE A 204 13.49 -9.20 -8.14
C ILE A 204 12.63 -10.32 -7.52
N PRO A 205 13.21 -11.47 -7.15
CA PRO A 205 12.49 -12.53 -6.45
C PRO A 205 11.77 -11.98 -5.21
N THR A 206 10.44 -12.13 -5.18
CA THR A 206 9.58 -11.55 -4.15
C THR A 206 8.71 -12.64 -3.53
N PRO A 207 8.68 -12.82 -2.20
CA PRO A 207 7.87 -13.85 -1.57
C PRO A 207 6.40 -13.78 -2.01
N LEU A 208 5.82 -14.94 -2.34
CA LEU A 208 4.44 -15.04 -2.83
C LEU A 208 3.63 -16.14 -2.14
N LYS A 209 4.28 -17.23 -1.75
CA LYS A 209 3.60 -18.38 -1.14
C LYS A 209 4.48 -19.07 -0.11
N LEU A 210 3.84 -19.63 0.92
CA LEU A 210 4.45 -20.53 1.90
C LEU A 210 3.81 -21.92 1.79
N ILE A 211 4.63 -22.95 1.95
CA ILE A 211 4.18 -24.34 2.01
C ILE A 211 4.67 -24.92 3.33
N TYR A 212 3.75 -25.20 4.24
CA TYR A 212 4.01 -25.79 5.55
C TYR A 212 3.91 -27.31 5.49
N SER A 213 4.71 -27.97 6.32
CA SER A 213 4.63 -29.44 6.52
C SER A 213 3.63 -29.84 7.61
N ASP A 214 3.12 -28.86 8.34
CA ASP A 214 2.13 -28.97 9.41
C ASP A 214 0.95 -28.00 9.17
N ASP A 215 -0.13 -28.18 9.92
CA ASP A 215 -1.33 -27.34 9.85
C ASP A 215 -1.31 -26.16 10.85
N ASP A 216 -0.34 -26.09 11.75
CA ASP A 216 -0.29 -25.12 12.86
C ASP A 216 0.61 -23.92 12.57
N PHE A 217 1.27 -23.90 11.41
CA PHE A 217 2.25 -22.90 10.99
C PHE A 217 3.53 -22.87 11.86
N GLU A 218 3.86 -23.99 12.51
CA GLU A 218 5.00 -24.10 13.44
C GLU A 218 6.28 -24.61 12.76
N SER A 219 6.19 -25.38 11.67
CA SER A 219 7.37 -25.80 10.90
C SER A 219 7.94 -24.65 10.07
N ASP A 220 9.24 -24.73 9.74
CA ASP A 220 9.83 -23.83 8.76
C ASP A 220 9.24 -24.10 7.37
N PRO A 221 8.49 -23.16 6.77
CA PRO A 221 7.85 -23.42 5.48
C PRO A 221 8.83 -23.26 4.32
N ILE A 222 8.52 -23.95 3.22
CA ILE A 222 9.15 -23.67 1.92
C ILE A 222 8.59 -22.35 1.40
N LYS A 223 9.47 -21.38 1.15
CA LYS A 223 9.13 -20.07 0.60
C LYS A 223 9.25 -20.08 -0.92
N ILE A 224 8.14 -19.81 -1.61
CA ILE A 224 8.09 -19.65 -3.06
C ILE A 224 8.06 -18.16 -3.39
N ASN A 225 8.96 -17.75 -4.28
CA ASN A 225 9.05 -16.38 -4.78
C ASN A 225 8.38 -16.25 -6.15
N GLY A 226 7.63 -15.18 -6.35
CA GLY A 226 7.21 -14.67 -7.65
C GLY A 226 8.10 -13.51 -8.12
N ASP A 227 7.68 -12.87 -9.20
CA ASP A 227 8.31 -11.64 -9.71
C ASP A 227 7.84 -10.40 -8.93
N GLY A 228 8.69 -9.37 -8.84
CA GLY A 228 8.37 -8.13 -8.13
C GLY A 228 9.59 -7.25 -7.86
N ASP A 229 9.49 -6.42 -6.82
CA ASP A 229 10.54 -5.49 -6.39
C ASP A 229 11.31 -5.93 -5.12
N GLY A 230 11.08 -7.18 -4.68
CA GLY A 230 11.58 -7.75 -3.43
C GLY A 230 10.62 -7.58 -2.24
N THR A 231 9.54 -6.81 -2.39
CA THR A 231 8.50 -6.64 -1.36
C THR A 231 7.08 -6.70 -1.93
N ILE A 232 6.85 -6.11 -3.10
CA ILE A 232 5.57 -6.06 -3.78
C ILE A 232 5.65 -6.93 -5.03
N ASN A 233 4.77 -7.94 -5.09
CA ASN A 233 4.67 -8.81 -6.24
C ASN A 233 4.14 -8.05 -7.48
N ARG A 234 4.56 -8.50 -8.65
CA ARG A 234 4.22 -7.94 -9.96
C ARG A 234 2.71 -7.68 -10.13
N GLU A 235 1.87 -8.66 -9.80
CA GLU A 235 0.42 -8.61 -9.99
C GLU A 235 -0.20 -7.43 -9.21
N SER A 236 0.36 -7.09 -8.04
CA SER A 236 -0.08 -5.94 -7.26
C SER A 236 0.41 -4.60 -7.80
N LEU A 237 1.60 -4.57 -8.39
CA LEU A 237 2.15 -3.38 -9.06
C LEU A 237 1.40 -3.08 -10.36
N GLU A 238 1.09 -4.12 -11.12
CA GLU A 238 0.40 -4.05 -12.41
C GLU A 238 -1.12 -3.83 -12.26
N ALA A 239 -1.69 -4.01 -11.07
CA ALA A 239 -3.11 -3.78 -10.78
C ALA A 239 -3.61 -2.34 -11.02
N CYS A 240 -2.73 -1.40 -11.38
CA CYS A 240 -3.11 -0.04 -11.77
C CYS A 240 -3.02 0.25 -13.28
N LEU A 241 -2.65 -0.76 -14.08
CA LEU A 241 -2.68 -0.74 -15.55
C LEU A 241 -4.11 -1.04 -16.05
#